data_AF-A0A9E2IZZ0-F1
#
_entry.id   AF-A0A9E2IZZ0-F1
#
_cell.length_a   1.000
_cell.length_b   1.000
_cell.length_c   1.000
_cell.angle_alpha   90.00
_cell.angle_beta   90.00
_cell.angle_gamma   90.00
#
_symmetry.space_group_name_H-M   'P 1'
#
loop_
_entity.id
_entity.type
_entity.pdbx_description
1 polymer ?
#
loop_
_entity_poly.entity_id
_entity_poly.type
_entity_poly.pdbx_seq_one_letter_code
_entity_poly.pdbx_strand_id
1 'polypeptide(L)' 'MLKCIQSPAKQPRPQGCEKLSDQERYRVRQGVYRILYEIQDDALLVTVVKVGHRSYVYRAP' A
#
# COMPACT_ATOMS: atom_id res chain seq x y z
N MET A 1 -12.20 -7.45 1.88
CA MET A 1 -10.78 -7.80 2.13
C MET A 1 -9.98 -7.92 0.83
N LEU A 2 -10.43 -8.66 -0.18
CA LEU A 2 -9.68 -8.88 -1.44
C LEU A 2 -9.49 -7.66 -2.37
N LYS A 3 -10.41 -6.68 -2.38
CA LYS A 3 -10.30 -5.51 -3.29
C LYS A 3 -9.09 -4.61 -3.03
N CYS A 4 -8.56 -4.62 -1.81
CA CYS A 4 -7.45 -3.75 -1.40
C CYS A 4 -6.12 -4.11 -2.06
N ILE A 5 -5.87 -5.40 -2.27
CA ILE A 5 -4.61 -5.91 -2.82
C ILE A 5 -4.59 -5.85 -4.36
N GLN A 6 -5.76 -5.80 -4.99
CA GLN A 6 -5.88 -5.79 -6.46
C GLN A 6 -5.46 -4.46 -7.10
N SER A 7 -5.52 -3.34 -6.38
CA SER A 7 -5.13 -2.04 -6.93
C SER A 7 -3.64 -1.94 -7.27
N PRO A 8 -2.71 -2.18 -6.32
CA PRO A 8 -1.28 -2.14 -6.65
C PRO A 8 -0.88 -3.15 -7.74
N ALA A 9 -1.54 -4.31 -7.81
CA ALA A 9 -1.24 -5.32 -8.82
C ALA A 9 -1.61 -4.87 -10.26
N LYS A 10 -2.65 -4.04 -10.43
CA LYS A 10 -3.08 -3.55 -11.75
C LYS A 10 -2.42 -2.23 -12.13
N GLN A 11 -2.21 -1.36 -11.14
CA GLN A 11 -1.56 -0.07 -11.31
C GLN A 11 -0.67 0.14 -10.09
N PRO A 12 0.64 -0.14 -10.19
CA PRO A 12 1.56 -0.07 -9.05
C PRO A 12 1.68 1.32 -8.46
N ARG A 13 1.49 2.37 -9.26
CA ARG A 13 1.59 3.78 -8.86
C ARG A 13 0.27 4.51 -9.17
N PRO A 14 -0.83 4.20 -8.46
CA PRO A 14 -2.13 4.83 -8.71
C PRO A 14 -2.16 6.27 -8.18
N GLN A 15 -3.10 7.08 -8.66
CA GLN A 15 -3.27 8.45 -8.17
C GLN A 15 -3.51 8.46 -6.65
N GLY A 16 -2.77 9.30 -5.93
CA GLY A 16 -2.79 9.33 -4.46
C GLY A 16 -1.88 8.30 -3.78
N CYS A 17 -1.00 7.63 -4.53
CA CYS A 17 0.15 6.96 -3.94
C CYS A 17 1.19 7.99 -3.49
N GLU A 18 1.75 7.78 -2.31
CA GLU A 18 2.84 8.59 -1.77
C GLU A 18 4.07 7.70 -1.61
N LYS A 19 5.21 8.16 -2.15
CA LYS A 19 6.51 7.54 -1.92
C LYS A 19 6.97 7.90 -0.51
N LEU A 20 7.38 6.91 0.28
CA LEU A 20 7.68 7.10 1.71
C LEU A 20 9.16 7.24 2.04
N SER A 21 10.04 6.88 1.11
CA SER A 21 11.49 6.89 1.29
C SER A 21 12.16 6.96 -0.07
N ASP A 22 13.49 7.08 -0.11
CA ASP A 22 14.25 6.98 -1.35
C ASP A 22 14.15 5.59 -1.99
N GLN A 23 13.98 4.55 -1.17
CA GLN A 23 13.61 3.21 -1.62
C GLN A 23 12.22 3.20 -2.27
N GLU A 24 11.96 2.25 -3.15
CA GLU A 24 10.67 2.05 -3.86
C GLU A 24 9.53 1.57 -2.95
N ARG A 25 9.33 2.26 -1.82
CA ARG A 25 8.28 2.05 -0.83
C ARG A 25 7.19 3.10 -0.99
N TYR A 26 5.96 2.62 -1.01
CA TYR A 26 4.78 3.41 -1.29
C TYR A 26 3.67 3.17 -0.27
N ARG A 27 2.89 4.22 -0.06
CA ARG A 27 1.63 4.17 0.67
C ARG A 27 0.49 4.50 -0.28
N VAL A 28 -0.57 3.72 -0.24
CA VAL A 28 -1.84 4.09 -0.88
C VAL A 28 -2.99 3.95 0.10
N ARG A 29 -3.94 4.87 -0.01
CA ARG A 29 -5.21 4.81 0.71
C ARG A 29 -6.25 4.13 -0.17
N GLN A 30 -6.87 3.07 0.35
CA GLN A 30 -7.99 2.42 -0.32
C GLN A 30 -9.17 2.33 0.66
N GLY A 31 -10.11 3.26 0.52
CA GLY A 31 -11.23 3.42 1.44
C GLY A 31 -10.78 3.64 2.89
N VAL A 32 -11.02 2.65 3.74
CA VAL A 32 -10.70 2.64 5.18
C VAL A 32 -9.36 1.94 5.49
N TYR A 33 -8.62 1.49 4.49
CA TYR A 33 -7.33 0.82 4.66
C TYR A 33 -6.17 1.72 4.21
N ARG A 34 -5.04 1.58 4.91
CA ARG A 34 -3.73 2.04 4.46
C ARG A 34 -2.92 0.82 4.06
N ILE A 35 -2.35 0.87 2.86
CA ILE A 35 -1.54 -0.20 2.29
C ILE A 35 -0.13 0.34 2.11
N LEU A 36 0.84 -0.37 2.67
CA LEU A 36 2.26 -0.17 2.50
C LEU A 36 2.77 -1.27 1.57
N TYR A 37 3.44 -0.88 0.50
CA TYR A 37 3.97 -1.82 -0.48
C TYR A 37 5.29 -1.35 -1.07
N GLU A 38 6.04 -2.29 -1.61
CA GLU A 38 7.30 -2.09 -2.32
C GLU A 38 7.12 -2.45 -3.79
N ILE A 39 7.79 -1.71 -4.68
CA ILE A 39 7.87 -2.02 -6.11
C ILE A 39 9.31 -2.37 -6.44
N GLN A 40 9.50 -3.46 -7.18
CA GLN A 40 10.77 -3.81 -7.81
C GLN A 40 10.53 -3.83 -9.32
N ASP A 41 10.81 -2.72 -10.01
CA ASP A 41 10.51 -2.60 -11.44
C ASP A 41 11.26 -3.65 -12.28
N ASP A 42 12.53 -3.94 -11.94
CA ASP A 42 13.37 -4.91 -12.65
C ASP A 42 12.80 -6.34 -12.62
N ALA A 43 12.06 -6.67 -11.56
CA ALA A 43 11.44 -7.98 -11.35
C ALA A 43 9.93 -7.98 -11.64
N LEU A 44 9.36 -6.83 -12.01
CA LEU A 44 7.90 -6.60 -12.14
C LEU A 44 7.12 -7.06 -10.88
N LEU A 45 7.75 -6.92 -9.71
CA LEU A 45 7.22 -7.44 -8.45
C LEU A 45 6.66 -6.31 -7.59
N VAL A 46 5.45 -6.53 -7.06
CA VAL A 46 4.84 -5.65 -6.05
C VAL A 46 4.64 -6.43 -4.77
N THR A 47 5.33 -6.03 -3.71
CA THR A 47 5.28 -6.69 -2.40
C THR A 47 4.46 -5.88 -1.43
N VAL A 48 3.32 -6.41 -0.97
CA VAL A 48 2.52 -5.74 0.06
C VAL A 48 3.11 -6.05 1.43
N VAL A 49 3.70 -5.03 2.06
CA VAL A 49 4.41 -5.13 3.35
C VAL A 49 3.42 -5.12 4.52
N LYS A 50 2.42 -4.23 4.48
CA LYS A 50 1.45 -4.09 5.57
C LYS A 50 0.12 -3.54 5.08
N VAL A 51 -0.97 -4.10 5.63
CA VAL A 51 -2.34 -3.58 5.45
C VAL A 51 -2.90 -3.23 6.82
N GLY A 52 -3.19 -1.95 7.04
CA GLY A 52 -3.76 -1.46 8.30
C GLY A 52 -5.16 -0.91 8.10
N HIS A 53 -6.10 -1.30 8.97
CA HIS A 53 -7.45 -0.72 9.00
C HIS A 53 -7.46 0.58 9.81
N ARG A 54 -8.14 1.63 9.32
CA ARG A 54 -8.09 2.97 9.95
C ARG A 54 -8.61 3.00 11.38
N SER A 55 -9.52 2.09 11.75
CA SER A 55 -10.08 2.07 13.10
C SER A 55 -9.13 1.50 14.15
N TYR A 56 -8.00 0.90 13.75
CA TYR A 56 -7.01 0.36 14.68
C TYR A 56 -6.02 1.41 15.20
N VAL A 57 -6.12 2.67 14.76
CA VAL A 57 -5.25 3.77 15.21
C VAL A 57 -5.73 4.38 16.55
N TYR A 58 -6.98 4.14 16.96
CA TYR A 58 -7.56 4.69 18.21
C TYR A 58 -7.71 3.65 19.33
N ARG A 59 -7.00 2.52 19.28
CA ARG A 59 -6.96 1.56 20.38
C ARG A 59 -5.51 1.34 20.81
N ALA A 60 -4.99 2.26 21.61
CA ALA A 60 -4.00 1.93 22.63
C ALA A 60 -4.77 1.70 23.96
N PRO A 61 -4.33 0.76 24.83
CA PRO A 61 -4.89 0.62 26.17
C PRO A 61 -4.65 1.86 27.04
#